data_AF-A0A939QN61-F1
#
_entry.id   AF-A0A939QN61-F1
#
_cell.length_a   1.000
_cell.length_b   1.000
_cell.length_c   1.000
_cell.angle_alpha   90.00
_cell.angle_beta   90.00
_cell.angle_gamma   90.00
#
_symmetry.space_group_name_H-M   'P 1'
#
loop_
_entity.id
_entity.type
_entity.pdbx_description
1 polymer ?
#
loop_
_entity_poly.entity_id
_entity_poly.type
_entity_poly.pdbx_seq_one_letter_code
_entity_poly.pdbx_strand_id
1 'polypeptide(L)'
;MITHDKVGADEDLAREVLIIARDIAPCLDSFPDESEQQKDALAILRRVYKDITARGSRFIKGQSIGPARVEYTDLGSAFDGQPRRALRALCGSAASAGAPVGSFPTERPIARLWPERY
;
A
#
# COMPACT_ATOMS: atom_id res chain seq x y z
N MET A 1 17.82 -3.72 -8.44
CA MET A 1 17.33 -2.84 -7.36
C MET A 1 16.71 -1.56 -7.91
N ILE A 2 15.58 -1.11 -7.35
CA ILE A 2 14.93 0.16 -7.73
C ILE A 2 15.66 1.32 -7.03
N THR A 3 16.24 2.23 -7.81
CA THR A 3 16.95 3.42 -7.33
C THR A 3 16.19 4.70 -7.64
N HIS A 4 16.44 5.76 -6.86
CA HIS A 4 15.82 7.09 -6.99
C HIS A 4 15.94 7.68 -8.40
N ASP A 5 17.09 7.48 -9.05
CA ASP A 5 17.38 7.89 -10.43
C ASP A 5 16.34 7.37 -11.46
N LYS A 6 15.75 6.20 -11.21
CA LYS A 6 14.75 5.61 -12.12
C LYS A 6 13.35 6.19 -11.93
N VAL A 7 13.09 6.92 -10.85
CA VAL A 7 11.76 7.42 -10.45
C VAL A 7 11.54 8.86 -10.88
N GLY A 8 12.52 9.74 -10.68
CA GLY A 8 12.36 11.17 -10.92
C GLY A 8 13.68 11.96 -10.90
N ALA A 9 13.60 13.21 -11.36
CA ALA A 9 14.76 14.11 -11.46
C ALA A 9 15.13 14.80 -10.13
N ASP A 10 14.16 14.93 -9.21
CA ASP A 10 14.36 15.45 -7.86
C ASP A 10 14.68 14.28 -6.92
N GLU A 11 15.90 14.27 -6.40
CA GLU A 11 16.42 13.20 -5.57
C GLU A 11 15.66 13.08 -4.24
N ASP A 12 15.36 14.21 -3.58
CA ASP A 12 14.73 14.22 -2.26
C ASP A 12 13.30 13.71 -2.37
N LEU A 13 12.55 14.22 -3.35
CA LEU A 13 11.18 13.78 -3.59
C LEU A 13 11.13 12.30 -4.03
N ALA A 14 12.04 11.86 -4.90
CA ALA A 14 12.11 10.47 -5.32
C ALA A 14 12.42 9.53 -4.16
N ARG A 15 13.29 9.93 -3.22
CA ARG A 15 13.61 9.15 -2.02
C ARG A 15 12.41 9.05 -1.08
N GLU A 16 11.70 10.14 -0.83
CA GLU A 16 10.49 10.13 0.03
C GLU A 16 9.39 9.23 -0.56
N VAL A 17 9.13 9.34 -1.87
CA VAL A 17 8.19 8.46 -2.59
C VAL A 17 8.60 6.99 -2.46
N LEU A 18 9.90 6.68 -2.54
CA LEU A 18 10.40 5.32 -2.36
C LEU A 18 10.23 4.79 -0.94
N ILE A 19 10.43 5.62 0.08
CA ILE A 19 10.22 5.22 1.49
C ILE A 19 8.77 4.80 1.72
N ILE A 20 7.81 5.61 1.24
CA ILE A 20 6.38 5.32 1.39
C ILE A 20 5.98 4.11 0.54
N ALA A 21 6.53 3.98 -0.66
CA ALA A 21 6.29 2.81 -1.50
C ALA A 21 6.78 1.51 -0.85
N ARG A 22 7.93 1.54 -0.17
CA ARG A 22 8.47 0.39 0.58
C ARG A 22 7.60 -0.01 1.77
N ASP A 23 7.03 0.96 2.47
CA ASP A 23 6.07 0.69 3.55
C ASP A 23 4.80 -0.02 3.01
N ILE A 24 4.30 0.43 1.85
CA ILE A 24 3.11 -0.16 1.23
C ILE A 24 3.40 -1.54 0.60
N ALA A 25 4.60 -1.70 0.04
CA ALA A 25 5.00 -2.84 -0.78
C ALA A 25 6.47 -3.21 -0.51
N PRO A 26 6.75 -4.02 0.54
CA PRO A 26 8.11 -4.41 0.90
C PRO A 26 8.81 -5.28 -0.17
N CYS A 27 8.04 -5.91 -1.06
CA CYS A 27 8.56 -6.80 -2.11
C CYS A 27 9.32 -6.06 -3.23
N LEU A 28 9.26 -4.72 -3.27
CA LEU A 28 9.88 -3.90 -4.31
C LEU A 28 11.41 -4.09 -4.37
N ASP A 29 12.05 -4.37 -3.24
CA ASP A 29 13.49 -4.61 -3.17
C ASP A 29 13.87 -6.04 -3.62
N SER A 30 12.90 -6.96 -3.68
CA SER A 30 13.09 -8.38 -4.05
C SER A 30 12.92 -8.65 -5.55
N PHE A 31 12.55 -7.66 -6.36
CA PHE A 31 12.37 -7.87 -7.80
C PHE A 31 13.70 -8.01 -8.54
N PRO A 32 13.84 -9.00 -9.44
CA PRO A 32 15.03 -9.14 -10.26
C PRO A 32 15.19 -7.94 -11.19
N ASP A 33 16.44 -7.61 -11.51
CA ASP A 33 16.72 -6.52 -12.44
C ASP A 33 16.21 -6.83 -13.85
N GLU A 34 15.59 -5.81 -14.47
CA GLU A 34 14.93 -5.85 -15.78
C GLU A 34 13.68 -6.74 -15.90
N SER A 35 13.13 -7.22 -14.78
CA SER A 35 11.88 -7.98 -14.81
C SER A 35 10.69 -7.10 -15.20
N GLU A 36 9.66 -7.72 -15.79
CA GLU A 36 8.41 -7.00 -16.12
C GLU A 36 7.76 -6.43 -14.85
N GLN A 37 7.85 -7.13 -13.72
CA GLN A 37 7.34 -6.62 -12.43
C GLN A 37 8.09 -5.36 -11.97
N GLN A 38 9.40 -5.27 -12.23
CA GLN A 38 10.18 -4.08 -11.93
C GLN A 38 9.74 -2.89 -12.81
N LYS A 39 9.48 -3.14 -14.10
CA LYS A 39 9.00 -2.11 -15.04
C LYS A 39 7.60 -1.61 -14.67
N ASP A 40 6.71 -2.51 -14.28
CA ASP A 40 5.35 -2.17 -13.82
C ASP A 40 5.39 -1.33 -12.53
N ALA A 41 6.23 -1.73 -11.56
CA ALA A 41 6.44 -0.95 -10.35
C ALA A 41 6.98 0.45 -10.66
N LEU A 42 7.98 0.56 -11.55
CA LEU A 42 8.53 1.84 -11.99
C LEU A 42 7.49 2.72 -12.70
N ALA A 43 6.60 2.14 -13.51
CA ALA A 43 5.54 2.88 -14.19
C ALA A 43 4.56 3.50 -13.18
N ILE A 44 4.18 2.74 -12.13
CA ILE A 44 3.31 3.24 -11.05
C ILE A 44 4.03 4.36 -10.28
N LEU A 45 5.28 4.17 -9.89
CA LEU A 45 6.05 5.14 -9.12
C LEU A 45 6.28 6.44 -9.91
N ARG A 46 6.61 6.35 -11.21
CA ARG A 46 6.75 7.52 -12.09
C ARG A 46 5.44 8.28 -12.24
N ARG A 47 4.31 7.58 -12.33
CA ARG A 47 3.00 8.21 -12.36
C ARG A 47 2.72 8.98 -11.07
N VAL A 48 2.97 8.38 -9.91
CA VAL A 48 2.81 9.03 -8.60
C VAL A 48 3.73 10.25 -8.49
N TYR A 49 5.00 10.10 -8.87
CA TYR A 49 5.96 11.21 -8.89
C TYR A 49 5.49 12.36 -9.82
N LYS A 50 4.98 12.03 -11.02
CA LYS A 50 4.42 13.02 -11.95
C LYS A 50 3.18 13.70 -11.37
N ASP A 51 2.31 12.96 -10.70
CA ASP A 51 1.10 13.52 -10.09
C ASP A 51 1.45 14.45 -8.92
N ILE A 52 2.47 14.12 -8.13
CA ILE A 52 2.96 14.98 -7.04
C ILE A 52 3.60 16.26 -7.62
N THR A 53 4.50 16.13 -8.58
CA THR A 53 5.18 17.27 -9.21
C THR A 53 4.20 18.18 -9.98
N ALA A 54 3.20 17.62 -10.66
CA ALA A 54 2.18 18.38 -11.39
C ALA A 54 1.24 19.16 -10.45
N ARG A 55 0.99 18.65 -9.23
CA ARG A 55 0.23 19.38 -8.20
C ARG A 55 1.03 20.55 -7.61
N GLY A 56 2.35 20.55 -7.75
CA GLY A 56 3.25 21.64 -7.39
C GLY A 56 3.37 21.89 -5.88
N SER A 57 4.31 22.77 -5.50
CA SER A 57 4.62 23.15 -4.11
C SER A 57 3.51 23.92 -3.38
N ARG A 58 2.39 24.19 -4.05
CA ARG A 58 1.21 24.78 -3.42
C ARG A 58 0.39 23.67 -2.79
N PHE A 59 0.86 23.25 -1.62
CA PHE A 59 0.00 22.76 -0.55
C PHE A 59 -1.06 23.83 -0.25
N ILE A 60 -2.17 23.82 -1.00
CA ILE A 60 -3.27 24.77 -0.81
C ILE A 60 -3.90 24.49 0.55
N LYS A 61 -3.71 25.43 1.47
CA LYS A 61 -4.02 25.41 2.91
C LYS A 61 -5.52 25.32 3.27
N GLY A 62 -6.38 24.99 2.31
CA GLY A 62 -7.81 24.80 2.53
C GLY A 62 -8.69 25.64 1.61
N GLN A 63 -9.66 24.97 0.99
CA GLN A 63 -10.82 25.59 0.36
C GLN A 63 -12.04 24.76 0.75
N SER A 64 -13.00 25.39 1.44
CA SER A 64 -14.25 24.74 1.86
C SER A 64 -15.41 25.23 1.00
N ILE A 65 -16.24 24.30 0.54
CA ILE A 65 -17.55 24.60 -0.06
C ILE A 65 -18.61 23.91 0.80
N GLY A 66 -19.24 24.66 1.70
CA GLY A 66 -20.27 24.13 2.61
C GLY A 66 -19.72 23.12 3.63
N PRO A 67 -20.46 22.04 3.97
CA PRO A 67 -20.02 21.05 4.97
C PRO A 67 -18.93 20.09 4.45
N ALA A 68 -18.59 20.14 3.16
CA ALA A 68 -17.54 19.31 2.59
C ALA A 68 -16.16 19.88 2.96
N ARG A 69 -15.40 19.13 3.76
CA ARG A 69 -14.01 19.43 4.10
C ARG A 69 -13.09 18.47 3.35
N VAL A 70 -12.04 19.03 2.78
CA VAL A 70 -10.98 18.31 2.11
C VAL A 70 -9.70 18.62 2.86
N GLU A 71 -9.23 17.68 3.67
CA GLU A 71 -7.94 17.75 4.36
C GLU A 71 -6.93 16.91 3.57
N TYR A 72 -5.88 17.56 3.06
CA TYR A 72 -4.74 16.86 2.47
C TYR A 72 -3.45 17.63 2.72
N THR A 73 -2.54 17.01 3.48
CA THR A 73 -1.10 17.32 3.45
C THR A 73 -0.32 16.18 4.09
N ASP A 74 -0.19 15.09 3.34
CA ASP A 74 0.84 14.07 3.55
C ASP A 74 1.13 13.41 2.20
N LEU A 75 2.40 13.14 1.91
CA LEU A 75 2.84 12.39 0.72
C LEU A 75 2.13 11.03 0.64
N GLY A 76 1.73 10.47 1.79
CA GLY A 76 0.89 9.28 1.87
C GLY A 76 -0.42 9.38 1.06
N SER A 77 -1.03 10.56 0.98
CA SER A 77 -2.27 10.78 0.23
C SER A 77 -2.10 10.65 -1.29
N ALA A 78 -0.88 10.84 -1.80
CA ALA A 78 -0.58 10.65 -3.23
C ALA A 78 -0.65 9.18 -3.64
N PHE A 79 -0.50 8.28 -2.67
CA PHE A 79 -0.62 6.84 -2.89
C PHE A 79 -2.06 6.34 -2.74
N ASP A 80 -2.97 7.13 -2.18
CA ASP A 80 -4.33 6.66 -1.90
C ASP A 80 -5.11 6.30 -3.16
N GLY A 81 -5.97 5.28 -3.01
CA GLY A 81 -6.76 4.72 -4.10
C GLY A 81 -5.99 3.73 -4.96
N GLN A 82 -5.84 4.03 -6.25
CA GLN A 82 -5.32 3.11 -7.26
C GLN A 82 -3.82 2.77 -7.11
N PRO A 83 -2.91 3.74 -6.85
CA PRO A 83 -1.48 3.45 -6.74
C PRO A 83 -1.16 2.45 -5.62
N ARG A 84 -1.76 2.66 -4.43
CA ARG A 84 -1.61 1.75 -3.28
C ARG A 84 -2.15 0.35 -3.55
N ARG A 85 -3.28 0.22 -4.26
CA ARG A 85 -3.83 -1.09 -4.64
C ARG A 85 -2.93 -1.78 -5.67
N ALA A 86 -2.43 -1.05 -6.65
CA ALA A 86 -1.54 -1.58 -7.69
C ALA A 86 -0.21 -2.06 -7.10
N LEU A 87 0.43 -1.27 -6.23
CA LEU A 87 1.67 -1.67 -5.53
C LEU A 87 1.45 -2.90 -4.64
N ARG A 88 0.33 -2.97 -3.90
CA ARG A 88 -0.01 -4.17 -3.12
C ARG A 88 -0.30 -5.38 -3.99
N ALA A 89 -0.92 -5.21 -5.15
CA ALA A 89 -1.20 -6.33 -6.06
C ALA A 89 0.10 -6.95 -6.60
N LEU A 90 1.10 -6.13 -6.88
CA LEU A 90 2.43 -6.60 -7.28
C LEU A 90 3.10 -7.46 -6.20
N CYS A 91 2.92 -7.12 -4.92
CA CYS A 91 3.40 -7.95 -3.80
C CYS A 91 2.48 -9.13 -3.46
N GLY A 92 1.16 -8.97 -3.65
CA GLY A 92 0.16 -10.00 -3.35
C GLY A 92 0.26 -11.23 -4.25
N SER A 93 0.86 -11.10 -5.44
CA SER A 93 1.20 -12.25 -6.27
C SER A 93 2.23 -13.19 -5.61
N ALA A 94 2.97 -12.74 -4.58
CA ALA A 94 3.94 -13.54 -3.86
C ALA A 94 3.38 -14.17 -2.56
N ALA A 95 2.15 -13.84 -2.15
CA ALA A 95 1.60 -14.22 -0.85
C ALA A 95 0.34 -15.12 -0.99
N SER A 96 0.56 -16.40 -1.30
CA SER A 96 -0.37 -17.46 -0.87
C SER A 96 0.35 -18.76 -0.48
N ALA A 97 1.46 -18.65 0.25
CA ALA A 97 1.97 -19.79 1.01
C ALA A 97 1.18 -19.92 2.34
N GLY A 98 -0.06 -20.41 2.24
CA GLY A 98 -0.88 -20.79 3.40
C GLY A 98 -1.80 -19.68 3.93
N ALA A 99 -3.11 -19.89 3.82
CA ALA A 99 -4.09 -19.13 4.59
C ALA A 99 -3.90 -19.42 6.09
N PRO A 100 -4.25 -18.48 6.99
CA PRO A 100 -4.21 -18.74 8.42
C PRO A 100 -5.14 -19.92 8.74
N VAL A 101 -4.55 -21.04 9.16
CA VAL A 101 -5.30 -22.20 9.64
C VAL A 101 -5.72 -21.91 11.07
N GLY A 102 -7.01 -21.61 11.26
CA GLY A 102 -7.58 -21.53 12.60
C GLY A 102 -7.49 -22.89 13.28
N SER A 103 -6.89 -22.94 14.48
CA SER A 103 -6.90 -24.13 15.33
C SER A 103 -8.22 -24.16 16.09
N PHE A 104 -9.16 -24.97 15.63
CA PHE A 104 -10.40 -25.23 16.37
C PHE A 104 -10.20 -26.48 17.24
N PRO A 105 -10.47 -26.39 18.56
CA PRO A 105 -10.48 -27.56 19.43
C PRO A 105 -11.49 -28.58 18.92
N THR A 106 -11.05 -29.83 18.71
CA THR A 106 -11.90 -30.94 18.25
C THR A 106 -12.77 -31.52 19.37
N GLU A 107 -12.44 -31.25 20.63
CA GLU A 107 -13.23 -31.68 21.78
C GLU A 107 -14.33 -30.65 22.06
N ARG A 108 -15.59 -31.10 22.10
CA ARG A 108 -16.73 -30.28 22.52
C ARG A 108 -16.75 -30.24 24.05
N PRO A 109 -16.49 -29.10 24.72
CA PRO A 109 -16.47 -29.06 26.19
C PRO A 109 -17.87 -29.01 26.82
N ILE A 110 -18.95 -29.19 26.04
CA ILE A 110 -20.32 -29.09 26.55
C ILE A 110 -20.86 -30.49 26.82
N ALA A 111 -20.41 -31.09 27.93
CA ALA A 111 -21.22 -32.10 28.61
C ALA A 111 -22.49 -31.41 29.15
N ARG A 112 -23.65 -32.03 28.92
CA ARG A 112 -25.01 -31.55 29.26
C ARG A 112 -25.06 -30.74 30.56
N LEU A 113 -25.18 -29.43 30.44
CA LEU A 113 -25.36 -28.49 31.56
C LEU A 113 -26.78 -28.48 32.14
N TRP A 114 -27.73 -29.21 31.54
CA TRP A 114 -29.11 -29.27 32.04
C TRP A 114 -29.47 -30.68 32.53
N PRO A 115 -29.72 -30.85 33.85
CA PRO A 115 -30.41 -32.02 34.35
C PRO A 115 -31.92 -31.82 34.18
N GLU A 116 -32.55 -32.56 33.28
CA GLU A 116 -34.00 -32.76 33.30
C GLU A 116 -34.34 -33.57 34.56
N ARG A 117 -35.05 -32.95 35.51
CA ARG A 117 -35.59 -33.63 36.71
C ARG A 117 -36.99 -34.15 36.39
N TYR A 118 -37.19 -35.45 36.61
CA TYR A 118 -38.48 -36.15 36.60
C TYR A 118 -39.22 -35.93 37.93
#